data_AF-A0A4V2A6A6-F1
#
_entry.id   AF-A0A4V2A6A6-F1
#
_cell.length_a   1.000
_cell.length_b   1.000
_cell.length_c   1.000
_cell.angle_alpha   90.00
_cell.angle_beta   90.00
_cell.angle_gamma   90.00
#
_symmetry.space_group_name_H-M   'P 1'
#
loop_
_entity.id
_entity.type
_entity.pdbx_description
1 polymer ?
#
loop_
_entity_poly.entity_id
_entity_poly.type
_entity_poly.pdbx_seq_one_letter_code
_entity_poly.pdbx_strand_id
1 'polypeptide(L)' 'QWAAGSGCDAAPYFRVFNPYLQTKKFDPEFKYIRKWVPEFEGFDYPPPIVEHDFARKRCLQVYAAALKK' A
#
# COMPACT_ATOMS: atom_id res chain seq x y z
N GLN A 1 2.84 11.24 -10.00
CA GLN A 1 3.31 10.61 -11.25
C GLN A 1 4.04 9.31 -10.92
N TRP A 2 5.24 9.36 -10.31
CA TRP A 2 6.03 8.17 -9.96
C TRP A 2 5.26 7.04 -9.26
N ALA A 3 4.59 7.34 -8.14
CA ALA A 3 3.87 6.34 -7.35
C ALA A 3 2.60 5.79 -8.05
N ALA A 4 2.04 6.57 -8.99
CA ALA A 4 0.89 6.15 -9.80
C ALA A 4 1.31 5.29 -11.00
N GLY A 5 2.60 5.02 -11.16
CA GLY A 5 3.16 4.32 -12.30
C GLY A 5 3.05 5.08 -13.62
N SER A 6 3.03 6.41 -13.56
CA SER A 6 3.02 7.28 -14.73
C SER A 6 4.23 8.22 -14.78
N GLY A 7 4.78 8.44 -15.98
CA GLY A 7 5.95 9.30 -16.21
C GLY A 7 7.24 8.52 -16.52
N CYS A 8 8.32 9.26 -16.79
CA CYS A 8 9.58 8.73 -17.34
C CYS A 8 10.35 7.78 -16.40
N ASP A 9 10.34 8.07 -15.09
CA ASP A 9 11.06 7.28 -14.07
C ASP A 9 10.11 6.57 -13.10
N ALA A 10 8.87 6.30 -13.53
CA ALA A 10 7.84 5.83 -12.63
C ALA A 10 8.08 4.39 -12.16
N ALA A 11 7.62 4.09 -10.93
CA ALA A 11 7.50 2.71 -10.49
C ALA A 11 6.62 1.93 -11.50
N PRO A 12 6.99 0.72 -11.92
CA PRO A 12 6.16 -0.03 -12.87
C PRO A 12 4.78 -0.29 -12.28
N TYR A 13 3.72 -0.25 -13.10
CA TYR A 13 2.32 -0.30 -12.65
C TYR A 13 1.97 -1.54 -11.81
N PHE A 14 2.68 -2.65 -12.01
CA PHE A 14 2.49 -3.88 -11.24
C PHE A 14 3.14 -3.84 -9.85
N ARG A 15 3.92 -2.79 -9.53
CA ARG A 15 4.53 -2.58 -8.22
C ARG A 15 3.50 -2.02 -7.24
N VAL A 16 2.69 -2.92 -6.69
CA VAL A 16 1.76 -2.63 -5.60
C VAL A 16 2.43 -2.99 -4.27
N PHE A 17 2.73 -1.98 -3.46
CA PHE A 17 3.35 -2.20 -2.14
C PHE A 17 2.36 -2.75 -1.12
N ASN A 18 2.78 -3.75 -0.36
CA ASN A 18 2.07 -4.21 0.83
C ASN A 18 2.42 -3.31 2.03
N PRO A 19 1.46 -2.57 2.62
CA PRO A 19 1.74 -1.66 3.73
C PRO A 19 2.42 -2.35 4.92
N TYR A 20 1.98 -3.54 5.30
CA TYR A 20 2.55 -4.28 6.43
C TYR A 20 4.01 -4.68 6.21
N LEU A 21 4.35 -5.12 5.00
CA LEU A 21 5.73 -5.48 4.67
C LEU A 21 6.64 -4.25 4.61
N GLN A 22 6.12 -3.10 4.16
CA GLN A 22 6.88 -1.84 4.20
C GLN A 22 7.12 -1.41 5.65
N THR A 23 6.10 -1.47 6.51
CA THR A 23 6.26 -1.19 7.94
C THR A 23 7.29 -2.11 8.58
N LYS A 24 7.18 -3.43 8.40
CA LYS A 24 8.15 -4.40 8.95
C LYS A 24 9.59 -4.11 8.51
N LYS A 25 9.77 -3.62 7.29
CA LYS A 25 11.10 -3.32 6.73
C LYS A 25 11.69 -2.02 7.26
N PHE A 26 10.88 -0.98 7.43
CA PHE A 26 11.36 0.39 7.66
C PHE A 26 11.04 0.95 9.06
N ASP A 27 10.10 0.34 9.78
CA ASP A 27 9.75 0.69 11.16
C ASP A 27 9.46 -0.60 11.98
N PRO A 28 10.44 -1.50 12.14
CA PRO A 28 10.24 -2.80 12.80
C PRO A 28 9.84 -2.69 14.29
N GLU A 29 10.17 -1.57 14.93
CA GLU A 29 9.85 -1.30 16.33
C GLU A 29 8.61 -0.39 16.49
N PHE A 30 7.96 -0.03 15.38
CA PHE A 30 6.81 0.87 15.34
C PHE A 30 7.08 2.25 15.98
N LYS A 31 8.33 2.72 15.99
CA LYS A 31 8.73 4.00 16.60
C LYS A 31 8.09 5.18 15.88
N TYR A 32 8.07 5.14 14.55
CA TYR A 32 7.44 6.19 13.75
C TYR A 32 5.92 6.11 13.87
N ILE A 33 5.34 4.91 13.75
CA ILE A 33 3.89 4.73 13.83
C ILE A 33 3.35 5.18 15.20
N ARG A 34 3.93 4.73 16.32
CA ARG A 34 3.46 5.09 17.67
C ARG A 34 3.62 6.59 17.98
N LYS A 35 4.54 7.29 17.31
CA LYS A 35 4.67 8.75 17.45
C LYS A 35 3.48 9.49 16.86
N TRP A 36 2.93 9.01 15.74
CA TRP A 36 1.90 9.71 14.97
C TRP A 36 0.50 9.12 15.11
N VAL A 37 0.41 7.85 15.47
CA VAL A 37 -0.81 7.08 15.70
C VAL A 37 -0.65 6.37 17.05
N PRO A 38 -0.71 7.10 18.18
CA PRO A 38 -0.49 6.53 19.51
C PRO A 38 -1.49 5.42 19.86
N GLU A 39 -2.68 5.44 19.27
CA GLU A 39 -3.74 4.45 19.41
C GLU A 39 -3.55 3.19 18.54
N PHE A 40 -2.45 3.10 17.77
CA PHE A 40 -2.17 1.94 16.91
C PHE A 40 -2.22 0.62 17.70
N GLU A 41 -2.96 -0.37 17.17
CA GLU A 41 -3.28 -1.66 17.83
C GLU A 41 -4.12 -1.55 19.12
N GLY A 42 -4.61 -0.35 19.44
CA GLY A 42 -5.57 -0.11 20.52
C GLY A 42 -7.00 -0.51 20.14
N PHE A 43 -7.89 -0.50 21.13
CA PHE A 43 -9.30 -0.85 20.94
C PHE A 43 -10.05 0.09 19.98
N ASP A 44 -9.67 1.38 19.99
CA ASP A 44 -10.27 2.40 19.12
C ASP A 44 -9.65 2.41 17.71
N TYR A 45 -8.64 1.56 17.46
CA TYR A 45 -7.98 1.52 16.15
C TYR A 45 -8.86 0.78 15.14
N PRO A 46 -9.22 1.42 14.00
CA PRO A 46 -10.12 0.81 13.05
C PRO A 46 -9.47 -0.41 12.38
N PRO A 47 -10.26 -1.45 12.06
CA PRO A 47 -9.77 -2.54 11.24
C PRO A 47 -9.43 -2.04 9.82
N PRO A 48 -8.60 -2.78 9.06
CA PRO A 48 -8.30 -2.43 7.68
C PRO A 48 -9.57 -2.29 6.84
N ILE A 49 -9.72 -1.13 6.20
CA ILE A 49 -10.89 -0.82 5.35
C ILE A 49 -10.98 -1.71 4.10
N VAL A 50 -9.87 -2.33 3.70
CA VAL A 50 -9.80 -3.22 2.54
C VAL A 50 -8.72 -4.27 2.77
N GLU A 51 -9.00 -5.50 2.34
CA GLU A 51 -8.01 -6.57 2.30
C GLU A 51 -7.02 -6.32 1.15
N HIS A 52 -5.72 -6.48 1.42
CA HIS A 52 -4.68 -6.05 0.51
C HIS A 52 -4.60 -6.90 -0.76
N ASP A 53 -4.76 -8.23 -0.66
CA ASP A 53 -4.74 -9.12 -1.82
C ASP A 53 -5.90 -8.83 -2.77
N PHE A 54 -7.10 -8.61 -2.25
CA PHE A 54 -8.26 -8.13 -3.02
C PHE A 54 -7.97 -6.81 -3.73
N ALA A 55 -7.49 -5.80 -2.98
CA ALA A 55 -7.20 -4.48 -3.54
C ALA A 55 -6.13 -4.55 -4.64
N ARG A 56 -5.08 -5.35 -4.41
CA ARG A 56 -3.99 -5.58 -5.37
C ARG A 56 -4.49 -6.26 -6.63
N LYS A 57 -5.27 -7.34 -6.52
CA LYS A 57 -5.86 -8.03 -7.67
C LYS A 57 -6.73 -7.09 -8.50
N ARG A 58 -7.60 -6.33 -7.85
CA ARG A 58 -8.44 -5.32 -8.52
C ARG A 58 -7.61 -4.28 -9.28
N CYS A 59 -6.55 -3.76 -8.65
CA CYS A 59 -5.64 -2.80 -9.28
C CYS A 59 -5.01 -3.38 -10.56
N LEU A 60 -4.41 -4.57 -10.47
CA LEU A 60 -3.74 -5.21 -11.60
C LEU A 60 -4.71 -5.55 -12.74
N GLN A 61 -5.94 -5.96 -12.43
CA GLN A 61 -6.98 -6.22 -13.43
C GLN A 61 -7.35 -4.95 -14.20
N VAL A 62 -7.53 -3.83 -13.51
CA VAL A 62 -7.87 -2.55 -14.16
C VAL A 62 -6.72 -2.06 -15.04
N TYR A 63 -5.47 -2.10 -14.56
CA TYR A 63 -4.31 -1.76 -15.39
C TYR A 63 -4.18 -2.67 -16.61
N ALA A 64 -4.37 -3.98 -16.44
CA ALA A 64 -4.32 -4.92 -17.55
C ALA A 64 -5.42 -4.65 -18.59
N ALA A 65 -6.63 -4.27 -18.17
CA ALA A 65 -7.71 -3.89 -19.07
C ALA A 65 -7.40 -2.59 -19.82
N ALA A 66 -6.80 -1.60 -19.16
CA ALA A 66 -6.43 -0.33 -19.75
C ALA A 66 -5.29 -0.46 -20.79
N LEU A 67 -4.33 -1.36 -20.56
CA LEU A 67 -3.16 -1.57 -21.43
C LEU A 67 -3.42 -2.53 -22.60
N LYS A 68 -4.53 -3.28 -22.59
CA LYS A 68 -4.92 -4.20 -23.67
C LYS A 68 -5.71 -3.52 -24.81
N LYS A 69 -6.08 -2.25 -24.64
CA LYS A 69 -6.64 -1.40 -25.69
C LYS A 69 -5.52 -0.74 -26.46
#